data_AF-A0A821E2D5-F1
#
_entry.id   AF-A0A821E2D5-F1
#
_cell.length_a   1.000
_cell.length_b   1.000
_cell.length_c   1.000
_cell.angle_alpha   90.00
_cell.angle_beta   90.00
_cell.angle_gamma   90.00
#
_symmetry.space_group_name_H-M   'P 1'
#
loop_
_entity.id
_entity.type
_entity.pdbx_description
1 polymer ?
#
loop_
_entity_poly.entity_id
_entity_poly.type
_entity_poly.pdbx_seq_one_letter_code
_entity_poly.pdbx_strand_id
1 'polypeptide(L)'
;GSKDDVHDWLEKLDQRFKMVKWSDEQKLQYISIHLQDDAQHWWTQVLSVIKTWSSFTEAVKHAFGSTKAQQLAFEQLKWYKQTVNQAITQYYDTIMELCKK
;
A
#
# COMPACT_ATOMS: atom_id res chain seq x y z
N GLY A 1 10.97 0.39 -12.62
CA GLY A 1 9.70 0.84 -13.24
C GLY A 1 9.18 2.00 -12.44
N SER A 2 8.58 2.99 -13.10
CA SER A 2 7.99 4.18 -12.46
C SER A 2 7.16 3.77 -11.24
N LYS A 3 7.53 4.28 -10.06
CA LYS A 3 6.80 4.10 -8.82
C LYS A 3 5.56 5.00 -8.90
N ASP A 4 4.52 4.58 -9.62
CA ASP A 4 3.22 5.22 -9.41
C ASP A 4 2.80 4.86 -7.98
N ASP A 5 2.94 5.83 -7.08
CA ASP A 5 2.45 5.71 -5.71
C ASP A 5 0.93 5.43 -5.78
N VAL A 6 0.42 4.53 -4.93
CA VAL A 6 -1.02 4.25 -4.85
C VAL A 6 -1.82 5.55 -4.66
N HIS A 7 -1.24 6.56 -4.03
CA HIS A 7 -1.85 7.88 -3.85
C HIS A 7 -2.03 8.60 -5.20
N ASP A 8 -1.01 8.64 -6.05
CA ASP A 8 -1.06 9.26 -7.38
C ASP A 8 -2.04 8.52 -8.30
N TRP A 9 -2.05 7.19 -8.21
CA TRP A 9 -2.99 6.34 -8.94
C TRP A 9 -4.45 6.62 -8.53
N LEU A 10 -4.72 6.71 -7.23
CA LEU A 10 -6.05 7.04 -6.71
C LEU A 10 -6.50 8.45 -7.09
N GLU A 11 -5.59 9.44 -7.07
CA GLU A 11 -5.94 10.82 -7.44
C GLU A 11 -6.40 10.91 -8.90
N LYS A 12 -5.68 10.24 -9.81
CA LYS A 12 -6.06 10.18 -11.24
C LYS A 12 -7.44 9.54 -11.44
N LEU A 13 -7.76 8.50 -10.67
CA LEU A 13 -9.07 7.84 -10.72
C LEU A 13 -10.18 8.74 -10.17
N ASP A 14 -9.95 9.40 -9.04
CA ASP A 14 -10.91 10.32 -8.44
C ASP A 14 -11.27 11.47 -9.38
N GLN A 15 -10.29 12.05 -10.07
CA GLN A 15 -10.54 13.09 -11.07
C GLN A 15 -11.43 12.57 -12.21
N ARG A 16 -11.16 11.36 -12.72
CA ARG A 16 -11.97 10.73 -13.76
C ARG A 16 -13.40 10.47 -13.29
N PHE A 17 -13.57 9.92 -12.10
CA PHE A 17 -14.89 9.58 -11.56
C PHE A 17 -15.72 10.83 -11.23
N LYS A 18 -15.07 11.92 -10.80
CA LYS A 18 -15.73 13.22 -10.57
C LYS A 18 -16.29 13.82 -11.86
N MET A 19 -15.57 13.74 -12.97
CA MET A 19 -16.03 14.26 -14.27
C MET A 19 -17.31 13.58 -14.76
N VAL A 20 -17.44 12.28 -14.52
CA VAL A 20 -18.55 11.45 -15.03
C VAL A 20 -19.62 11.19 -13.95
N LYS A 21 -19.43 11.70 -12.72
CA LYS A 21 -20.32 11.53 -11.56
C LYS A 21 -20.69 10.07 -11.28
N TRP A 22 -19.68 9.19 -11.27
CA TRP A 22 -19.93 7.77 -10.98
C TRP A 22 -20.41 7.53 -9.56
N SER A 23 -21.35 6.59 -9.41
CA SER A 23 -21.72 6.04 -8.11
C SER A 23 -20.59 5.17 -7.55
N ASP A 24 -20.63 4.87 -6.25
CA ASP A 24 -19.61 4.04 -5.63
C ASP A 24 -19.61 2.62 -6.19
N GLU A 25 -20.77 2.06 -6.52
CA GLU A 25 -20.89 0.75 -7.15
C GLU A 25 -20.20 0.72 -8.52
N GLN A 26 -20.37 1.79 -9.32
CA GLN A 26 -19.73 1.91 -10.64
C GLN A 26 -18.20 1.99 -10.51
N LYS A 27 -17.70 2.75 -9.53
CA LYS A 27 -16.26 2.86 -9.25
C LYS A 27 -15.68 1.50 -8.82
N LEU A 28 -16.35 0.81 -7.89
CA LEU A 28 -15.90 -0.49 -7.40
C LEU A 28 -15.93 -1.57 -8.49
N GLN A 29 -16.94 -1.56 -9.36
CA GLN A 29 -17.00 -2.45 -10.52
C GLN A 29 -15.89 -2.16 -11.52
N TYR A 30 -15.60 -0.88 -11.78
CA TYR A 30 -14.50 -0.49 -12.65
C TYR A 30 -13.15 -0.94 -12.10
N ILE A 31 -12.92 -0.81 -10.79
CA ILE A 31 -11.67 -1.26 -10.19
C ILE A 31 -11.56 -2.79 -10.22
N SER A 32 -12.65 -3.53 -9.96
CA SER A 32 -12.58 -5.01 -9.96
C SER A 32 -12.08 -5.59 -11.29
N ILE A 33 -12.36 -4.92 -12.41
CA ILE A 33 -11.91 -5.34 -13.75
C ILE A 33 -10.50 -4.80 -14.11
N HIS A 34 -10.00 -3.77 -13.42
CA HIS A 34 -8.71 -3.13 -13.73
C HIS A 34 -7.58 -3.54 -12.77
N LEU A 35 -7.88 -4.13 -11.61
CA LEU A 35 -6.86 -4.70 -10.74
C LEU A 35 -6.28 -5.96 -11.37
N GLN A 36 -4.95 -6.10 -11.27
CA GLN A 36 -4.20 -7.23 -11.81
C GLN A 36 -3.31 -7.85 -10.73
N ASP A 37 -2.86 -9.08 -10.98
CA ASP A 37 -1.88 -9.80 -10.16
C ASP A 37 -2.22 -9.82 -8.66
N ASP A 38 -1.29 -9.34 -7.82
CA ASP A 38 -1.42 -9.32 -6.37
C ASP A 38 -2.56 -8.40 -5.90
N ALA A 39 -2.81 -7.30 -6.61
CA ALA A 39 -3.89 -6.37 -6.27
C ALA A 39 -5.27 -6.99 -6.54
N GLN A 40 -5.39 -7.82 -7.58
CA GLN A 40 -6.60 -8.57 -7.86
C GLN A 40 -6.85 -9.62 -6.78
N HIS A 41 -5.83 -10.39 -6.40
CA HIS A 41 -5.94 -11.39 -5.34
C HIS A 41 -6.36 -10.75 -4.02
N TRP A 42 -5.70 -9.66 -3.62
CA TRP A 42 -6.08 -8.89 -2.43
C TRP A 42 -7.54 -8.43 -2.51
N TRP A 43 -7.98 -7.88 -3.65
CA TRP A 43 -9.34 -7.38 -3.82
C TRP A 43 -10.41 -8.46 -3.61
N THR A 44 -10.18 -9.68 -4.11
CA THR A 44 -11.12 -10.80 -3.91
C THR A 44 -11.32 -11.17 -2.44
N GLN A 45 -10.31 -10.95 -1.59
CA GLN A 45 -10.38 -11.24 -0.15
C GLN A 45 -11.18 -10.17 0.61
N VAL A 46 -11.17 -8.92 0.15
CA VAL A 46 -11.81 -7.78 0.84
C VAL A 46 -13.15 -7.35 0.24
N LEU A 47 -13.53 -7.90 -0.92
CA LEU A 47 -14.75 -7.58 -1.69
C LEU A 47 -16.06 -7.72 -0.87
N SER A 48 -16.10 -8.67 0.07
CA SER A 48 -17.27 -8.89 0.92
C SER A 48 -17.49 -7.76 1.92
N VAL A 49 -16.42 -7.10 2.36
CA VAL A 49 -16.40 -6.07 3.41
C VAL A 49 -16.51 -4.67 2.82
N ILE A 50 -15.86 -4.42 1.68
CA ILE A 50 -15.76 -3.08 1.09
C ILE A 50 -16.96 -2.83 0.18
N LYS A 51 -17.81 -1.85 0.55
CA LYS A 51 -19.02 -1.46 -0.20
C LYS A 51 -19.03 -0.02 -0.68
N THR A 52 -18.11 0.81 -0.21
CA THR A 52 -18.01 2.22 -0.60
C THR A 52 -16.65 2.51 -1.22
N TRP A 53 -16.59 3.57 -2.03
CA TRP A 53 -15.34 4.02 -2.61
C TRP A 53 -14.36 4.47 -1.53
N SER A 54 -14.86 5.14 -0.49
CA SER A 54 -14.03 5.58 0.65
C SER A 54 -13.33 4.40 1.32
N SER A 55 -14.07 3.35 1.68
CA SER A 55 -13.50 2.15 2.30
C SER A 55 -12.50 1.44 1.40
N PHE A 56 -12.72 1.44 0.07
CA PHE A 56 -11.74 0.92 -0.88
C PHE A 56 -10.44 1.74 -0.85
N THR A 57 -10.54 3.07 -0.94
CA THR A 57 -9.36 3.95 -1.01
C THR A 57 -8.50 3.85 0.25
N GLU A 58 -9.10 3.69 1.42
CA GLU A 58 -8.37 3.49 2.67
C GLU A 58 -7.68 2.12 2.70
N ALA A 59 -8.41 1.06 2.35
CA ALA A 59 -7.88 -0.29 2.38
C ALA A 59 -6.74 -0.49 1.38
N VAL A 60 -6.85 0.06 0.16
CA VAL A 60 -5.81 -0.06 -0.86
C VAL A 60 -4.57 0.77 -0.50
N LYS A 61 -4.74 1.93 0.13
CA LYS A 61 -3.62 2.70 0.69
C LYS A 61 -2.93 1.95 1.82
N HIS A 62 -3.69 1.28 2.68
CA HIS A 62 -3.10 0.47 3.74
C HIS A 62 -2.34 -0.75 3.18
N ALA A 63 -2.88 -1.41 2.16
CA ALA A 63 -2.28 -2.60 1.57
C ALA A 63 -1.07 -2.30 0.65
N PHE A 64 -1.13 -1.22 -0.12
CA PHE A 64 -0.16 -0.92 -1.18
C PHE A 64 0.47 0.47 -1.09
N GLY A 65 0.08 1.30 -0.11
CA GLY A 65 0.64 2.64 0.11
C GLY A 65 1.99 2.61 0.78
N SER A 66 2.88 1.73 0.30
CA SER A 66 4.22 1.61 0.83
C SER A 66 4.93 2.94 0.70
N THR A 67 5.14 3.60 1.83
CA THR A 67 5.77 4.92 1.83
C THR A 67 7.23 4.80 1.43
N LYS A 68 7.81 5.86 0.88
CA LYS A 68 9.27 5.93 0.63
C LYS A 68 10.08 5.60 1.90
N ALA A 69 9.54 5.91 3.08
CA ALA A 69 10.14 5.57 4.36
C ALA A 69 10.11 4.06 4.64
N GLN A 70 9.00 3.37 4.34
CA GLN A 70 8.88 1.91 4.46
C GLN A 70 9.82 1.17 3.50
N GLN A 71 9.92 1.65 2.26
CA GLN A 71 10.86 1.08 1.29
C GLN A 71 12.32 1.25 1.73
N LEU A 72 12.67 2.42 2.27
CA LEU A 72 14.01 2.66 2.80
C LEU A 72 14.29 1.81 4.05
N ALA A 73 13.32 1.68 4.95
CA ALA A 73 13.42 0.84 6.13
C ALA A 73 13.59 -0.65 5.74
N PHE A 74 12.86 -1.11 4.73
CA PHE A 74 12.99 -2.47 4.20
C PHE A 74 14.37 -2.72 3.58
N GLU A 75 14.87 -1.79 2.74
CA GLU A 75 16.23 -1.89 2.20
C GLU A 75 17.29 -1.85 3.31
N GLN A 76 17.10 -1.03 4.34
CA GLN A 76 17.97 -1.01 5.51
C GLN A 76 17.95 -2.36 6.22
N LEU A 77 16.77 -2.92 6.54
CA LEU A 77 16.62 -4.25 7.15
C LEU A 77 17.30 -5.36 6.33
N LYS A 78 17.15 -5.33 5.01
CA LYS A 78 17.71 -6.33 4.11
C LYS A 78 19.23 -6.45 4.22
N TRP A 79 19.92 -5.33 4.43
CA TRP A 79 21.39 -5.28 4.49
C TRP A 79 21.93 -5.16 5.91
N TYR A 80 21.07 -4.89 6.90
CA TYR A 80 21.48 -4.71 8.27
C TYR A 80 21.90 -6.04 8.90
N LYS A 81 23.16 -6.12 9.30
CA LYS A 81 23.71 -7.24 10.06
C LYS A 81 24.34 -6.70 11.33
N GLN A 82 24.21 -7.45 12.43
CA GLN A 82 24.88 -7.09 13.67
C GLN A 82 26.40 -6.96 13.43
N THR A 83 26.96 -5.84 13.83
CA THR A 83 28.41 -5.61 13.71
C THR A 83 29.16 -6.08 14.96
N VAL A 84 30.47 -6.33 14.83
CA VAL A 84 31.31 -6.87 15.91
C VAL A 84 31.36 -5.96 17.14
N ASN A 85 31.15 -4.65 16.94
CA ASN A 85 31.16 -3.63 18.00
C ASN A 85 29.76 -3.26 18.49
N GLN A 86 28.71 -4.00 18.10
CA GLN A 86 27.34 -3.69 18.46
C GLN A 86 26.78 -4.70 19.46
N ALA A 87 26.28 -4.20 20.59
CA ALA A 87 25.57 -5.02 21.56
C ALA A 87 24.28 -5.60 20.97
N ILE A 88 23.93 -6.82 21.36
CA ILE A 88 22.74 -7.54 20.85
C ILE A 88 21.45 -6.73 21.11
N THR A 89 21.36 -6.05 22.25
CA THR A 89 20.22 -5.20 22.62
C THR A 89 20.06 -4.02 21.65
N GLN A 90 21.15 -3.33 21.33
CA GLN A 90 21.15 -2.23 20.36
C GLN A 90 20.81 -2.69 18.95
N TYR A 91 21.27 -3.88 18.56
CA TYR A 91 20.90 -4.49 17.28
C TYR A 91 19.39 -4.79 17.22
N TYR A 92 18.86 -5.42 18.28
CA TYR A 92 17.43 -5.72 18.40
C TYR A 92 16.57 -4.45 18.36
N ASP A 93 16.92 -3.42 19.12
CA ASP A 93 16.17 -2.17 19.15
C ASP A 93 16.12 -1.49 17.78
N THR A 94 17.24 -1.51 17.05
CA THR A 94 17.31 -0.96 15.68
C THR A 94 16.44 -1.74 14.70
N ILE A 95 16.47 -3.08 14.76
CA ILE A 95 15.58 -3.93 13.95
C ILE A 95 14.11 -3.62 14.27
N MET A 96 13.76 -3.52 15.55
CA MET A 96 12.41 -3.22 16.00
C MET A 96 11.92 -1.84 15.57
N GLU A 97 12.79 -0.84 15.54
CA GLU A 97 12.45 0.49 15.01
C GLU A 97 12.23 0.48 13.50
N LEU A 98 13.07 -0.25 12.74
CA LEU A 98 12.93 -0.35 11.30
C LEU A 98 11.68 -1.13 10.89
N CYS A 99 11.26 -2.14 11.66
CA CYS A 99 10.02 -2.89 11.44
C CYS A 99 8.75 -2.11 11.80
N LYS A 100 8.85 -1.00 12.55
CA LYS A 100 7.71 -0.16 12.96
C LYS A 100 7.41 0.97 11.97
N LYS A 101 8.28 1.19 10.98
CA LYS A 101 8.10 2.20 9.93
C LYS A 101 7.20 1.65 8.83
#